data_AF-A0A1M5NCZ1-F1
#
_entry.id   AF-A0A1M5NCZ1-F1
#
_cell.length_a   1.000
_cell.length_b   1.000
_cell.length_c   1.000
_cell.angle_alpha   90.00
_cell.angle_beta   90.00
_cell.angle_gamma   90.00
#
_symmetry.space_group_name_H-M   'P 1'
#
loop_
_entity.id
_entity.type
_entity.pdbx_description
1 polymer ?
#
loop_
_entity_poly.entity_id
_entity_poly.type
_entity_poly.pdbx_seq_one_letter_code
_entity_poly.pdbx_strand_id
1 'polypeptide(L)'
;MTILGVLHLTLMISVFVIGVRVFATRKGTGSHKRLGRIFVAMMVVSNLAVFGIYEDSATLGIFHYLAIVSLISLFAAIALLRWPGVSTRRRIMHGHVMLWTFGGVVAAGLGQGATALGYAPWPAIALTFLAVGLVAVRFDFGKAVRGG
;
A
#
# COMPACT_ATOMS: atom_id res chain seq x y z
N MET A 1 -20.83 4.03 9.53
CA MET A 1 -19.65 4.61 8.85
C MET A 1 -19.87 6.09 8.60
N THR A 2 -18.82 6.88 8.76
CA THR A 2 -18.76 8.30 8.41
C THR A 2 -18.51 8.50 6.91
N ILE A 3 -18.70 9.72 6.40
CA ILE A 3 -18.38 10.07 5.01
C ILE A 3 -16.89 9.82 4.71
N LEU A 4 -15.99 10.13 5.65
CA LEU A 4 -14.57 9.86 5.51
C LEU A 4 -14.26 8.36 5.48
N GLY A 5 -14.96 7.55 6.29
CA GLY A 5 -14.86 6.09 6.25
C GLY A 5 -15.27 5.49 4.90
N VAL A 6 -16.37 5.96 4.32
CA VAL A 6 -16.83 5.54 2.99
C VAL A 6 -15.85 5.96 1.89
N LEU A 7 -15.37 7.21 1.95
CA LEU A 7 -14.35 7.72 1.04
C LEU A 7 -13.06 6.88 1.14
N HIS A 8 -12.56 6.64 2.34
CA HIS A 8 -11.36 5.84 2.58
C HIS A 8 -11.51 4.41 2.04
N LEU A 9 -12.62 3.74 2.32
CA LEU A 9 -12.87 2.39 1.80
C LEU A 9 -12.93 2.36 0.26
N THR A 10 -13.61 3.33 -0.35
CA THR A 10 -13.70 3.45 -1.82
C THR A 10 -12.32 3.69 -2.44
N LEU A 11 -11.50 4.54 -1.81
CA LEU A 11 -10.12 4.76 -2.20
C LEU A 11 -9.30 3.48 -2.05
N MET A 12 -9.42 2.72 -0.95
CA MET A 12 -8.70 1.46 -0.76
C MET A 12 -9.00 0.44 -1.86
N ILE A 13 -10.27 0.28 -2.23
CA ILE A 13 -10.68 -0.60 -3.33
C ILE A 13 -10.05 -0.14 -4.65
N SER A 14 -10.10 1.17 -4.93
CA SER A 14 -9.57 1.73 -6.17
C SER A 14 -8.03 1.62 -6.23
N VAL A 15 -7.34 1.93 -5.13
CA VAL A 15 -5.88 1.79 -4.99
C VAL A 15 -5.48 0.34 -5.14
N PHE A 16 -6.23 -0.62 -4.59
CA PHE A 16 -5.98 -2.05 -4.75
C PHE A 16 -5.97 -2.44 -6.22
N VAL A 17 -7.00 -2.06 -6.98
CA VAL A 17 -7.09 -2.34 -8.43
C VAL A 17 -5.91 -1.74 -9.18
N ILE A 18 -5.55 -0.49 -8.89
CA ILE A 18 -4.39 0.16 -9.51
C ILE A 18 -3.08 -0.54 -9.11
N GLY A 19 -2.93 -0.93 -7.85
CA GLY A 19 -1.76 -1.62 -7.33
C GLY A 19 -1.54 -2.97 -8.02
N VAL A 20 -2.60 -3.78 -8.17
CA VAL A 20 -2.55 -5.03 -8.96
C VAL A 20 -2.05 -4.75 -10.39
N ARG A 21 -2.57 -3.70 -11.03
CA ARG A 21 -2.10 -3.29 -12.37
C ARG A 21 -0.64 -2.84 -12.38
N VAL A 22 -0.16 -2.14 -11.35
CA VAL A 22 1.27 -1.78 -11.21
C VAL A 22 2.15 -3.03 -11.11
N PHE A 23 1.70 -4.06 -10.39
CA PHE A 23 2.39 -5.35 -10.28
C PHE A 23 2.31 -6.21 -11.55
N ALA A 24 1.22 -6.13 -12.31
CA ALA A 24 1.09 -6.83 -13.59
C ALA A 24 1.85 -6.14 -14.75
N THR A 25 2.06 -4.83 -14.67
CA THR A 25 2.72 -4.08 -15.75
C THR A 25 4.24 -4.29 -15.75
N ARG A 26 4.84 -4.44 -16.94
CA ARG A 26 6.29 -4.51 -17.13
C ARG A 26 7.00 -3.32 -16.46
N LYS A 27 7.97 -3.62 -15.60
CA LYS A 27 8.64 -2.65 -14.73
C LYS A 27 9.44 -1.63 -15.55
N GLY A 28 9.58 -0.41 -15.02
CA GLY A 28 10.37 0.66 -15.66
C GLY A 28 9.76 1.30 -16.91
N THR A 29 8.72 0.71 -17.51
CA THR A 29 8.01 1.27 -18.67
C THR A 29 7.29 2.58 -18.34
N GLY A 30 6.95 3.37 -19.37
CA GLY A 30 6.13 4.57 -19.23
C GLY A 30 4.79 4.28 -18.55
N SER A 31 4.14 3.17 -18.92
CA SER A 31 2.89 2.69 -18.31
C SER A 31 3.05 2.38 -16.84
N HIS A 32 4.12 1.66 -16.46
CA HIS A 32 4.41 1.38 -15.04
C HIS A 32 4.63 2.67 -14.24
N LYS A 33 5.39 3.63 -14.78
CA LYS A 33 5.61 4.93 -14.12
C LYS A 33 4.31 5.71 -13.96
N ARG A 34 3.45 5.74 -14.99
CA ARG A 34 2.15 6.43 -14.93
C ARG A 34 1.23 5.81 -13.89
N LEU A 35 1.07 4.49 -13.90
CA LEU A 35 0.26 3.76 -12.91
C LEU A 35 0.82 3.95 -11.50
N GLY A 36 2.16 3.91 -11.33
CA GLY A 36 2.80 4.16 -10.05
C GLY A 36 2.53 5.56 -9.49
N ARG A 37 2.51 6.60 -10.34
CA ARG A 37 2.14 7.96 -9.90
C ARG A 37 0.67 8.06 -9.47
N ILE A 38 -0.23 7.40 -10.21
CA ILE A 38 -1.66 7.34 -9.85
C ILE A 38 -1.81 6.63 -8.50
N PHE A 39 -1.17 5.47 -8.34
CA PHE A 39 -1.15 4.72 -7.08
C PHE A 39 -0.67 5.58 -5.91
N VAL A 40 0.47 6.28 -6.07
CA VAL A 40 1.04 7.16 -5.04
C VAL A 40 0.06 8.29 -4.68
N ALA A 41 -0.51 8.98 -5.67
CA ALA A 41 -1.42 10.10 -5.42
C ALA A 41 -2.65 9.64 -4.62
N MET A 42 -3.26 8.52 -5.04
CA MET A 42 -4.42 7.95 -4.36
C MET A 42 -4.07 7.48 -2.94
N MET A 43 -2.90 6.88 -2.75
CA MET A 43 -2.41 6.49 -1.43
C MET A 43 -2.21 7.68 -0.50
N VAL A 44 -1.64 8.79 -0.99
CA VAL A 44 -1.48 9.99 -0.16
C VAL A 44 -2.85 10.51 0.29
N VAL A 45 -3.79 10.66 -0.64
CA VAL A 45 -5.15 11.13 -0.32
C VAL A 45 -5.83 10.20 0.69
N SER A 46 -5.72 8.89 0.50
CA SER A 46 -6.38 7.93 1.39
C SER A 46 -5.75 7.91 2.79
N ASN A 47 -4.42 7.98 2.91
CA ASN A 47 -3.75 8.02 4.21
C ASN A 47 -4.06 9.34 4.95
N LEU A 48 -4.20 10.46 4.23
CA LEU A 48 -4.63 11.72 4.83
C LEU A 48 -6.08 11.63 5.36
N ALA A 49 -6.98 10.95 4.64
CA ALA A 49 -8.36 10.77 5.07
C ALA A 49 -8.48 10.00 6.41
N VAL A 50 -7.59 9.02 6.64
CA VAL A 50 -7.57 8.20 7.87
C VAL A 50 -7.42 9.06 9.13
N PHE A 51 -6.69 10.18 9.07
CA PHE A 51 -6.50 11.04 10.24
C PHE A 51 -7.77 11.74 10.73
N GLY A 52 -8.86 11.70 9.95
CA GLY A 52 -10.18 12.17 10.37
C GLY A 52 -11.15 11.04 10.76
N ILE A 53 -10.71 9.78 10.75
CA ILE A 53 -11.57 8.61 11.03
C ILE A 53 -11.30 8.12 12.45
N TYR A 54 -12.33 8.13 13.29
CA TYR A 54 -12.27 7.73 14.70
C TYR A 54 -13.26 6.60 15.05
N GLU A 55 -13.72 5.86 14.04
CA GLU A 55 -14.77 4.83 14.16
C GLU A 55 -14.37 3.65 15.05
N ASP A 56 -13.07 3.40 15.23
CA ASP A 56 -12.54 2.25 15.98
C ASP A 56 -12.02 2.60 17.39
N SER A 57 -11.62 3.85 17.65
CA SER A 57 -10.84 4.18 18.85
C SER A 57 -11.26 5.43 19.60
N ALA A 58 -12.24 6.22 19.09
CA ALA A 58 -12.71 7.52 19.63
C ALA A 58 -11.62 8.61 19.81
N THR A 59 -10.34 8.24 19.72
CA THR A 59 -9.10 9.03 19.85
C THR A 59 -8.11 8.56 18.79
N LEU A 60 -6.89 9.11 18.75
CA LEU A 60 -5.85 8.64 17.82
C LEU A 60 -5.51 7.16 18.08
N GLY A 61 -6.12 6.29 17.29
CA GLY A 61 -5.94 4.84 17.37
C GLY A 61 -4.83 4.31 16.48
N ILE A 62 -4.66 2.99 16.52
CA ILE A 62 -3.65 2.26 15.76
C ILE A 62 -3.68 2.55 14.25
N PHE A 63 -4.85 2.75 13.64
CA PHE A 63 -4.94 3.04 12.20
C PHE A 63 -4.26 4.35 11.81
N HIS A 64 -4.22 5.34 12.71
CA HIS A 64 -3.48 6.58 12.49
C HIS A 64 -1.98 6.31 12.42
N TYR A 65 -1.45 5.51 13.36
CA TYR A 65 -0.04 5.12 13.35
C TYR A 65 0.30 4.27 12.12
N LEU A 66 -0.59 3.35 11.72
CA LEU A 66 -0.42 2.57 10.49
C LEU A 66 -0.42 3.46 9.23
N ALA A 67 -1.24 4.52 9.18
CA ALA A 67 -1.21 5.49 8.10
C ALA A 67 0.13 6.24 8.03
N ILE A 68 0.72 6.59 9.17
CA ILE A 68 2.06 7.20 9.22
C ILE A 68 3.11 6.22 8.67
N VAL A 69 3.11 4.97 9.12
CA VAL A 69 4.04 3.94 8.63
C VAL A 69 3.89 3.71 7.13
N SER A 70 2.64 3.70 6.64
CA SER A 70 2.29 3.58 5.23
C SER A 70 2.84 4.76 4.41
N LEU A 71 2.67 6.00 4.87
CA LEU A 71 3.24 7.20 4.24
C LEU A 71 4.77 7.17 4.21
N ILE A 72 5.42 6.83 5.32
CA ILE A 72 6.88 6.68 5.38
C ILE A 72 7.37 5.64 4.36
N SER A 73 6.71 4.49 4.29
CA SER A 73 7.04 3.41 3.34
C SER A 73 6.86 3.87 1.90
N LEU A 74 5.77 4.58 1.60
CA LEU A 74 5.49 5.13 0.27
C LEU A 74 6.58 6.12 -0.16
N PHE A 75 6.95 7.06 0.71
CA PHE A 75 8.00 8.04 0.41
C PHE A 75 9.39 7.39 0.32
N ALA A 76 9.68 6.37 1.12
CA ALA A 76 10.90 5.58 1.00
C ALA A 76 10.97 4.87 -0.36
N ALA A 77 9.86 4.29 -0.84
CA ALA A 77 9.79 3.66 -2.16
C ALA A 77 10.09 4.65 -3.29
N ILE A 78 9.58 5.88 -3.19
CA ILE A 78 9.86 6.96 -4.16
C ILE A 78 11.33 7.38 -4.10
N ALA A 79 11.86 7.58 -2.89
CA ALA A 79 13.24 8.01 -2.67
C ALA A 79 14.27 7.03 -3.26
N LEU A 80 14.00 5.72 -3.21
CA LEU A 80 14.86 4.69 -3.78
C LEU A 80 15.09 4.85 -5.30
N LEU A 81 14.16 5.50 -6.01
CA LEU A 81 14.21 5.69 -7.47
C LEU A 81 14.42 7.13 -7.92
N ARG A 82 14.59 8.09 -6.99
CA ARG A 82 14.60 9.53 -7.32
C ARG A 82 15.88 10.00 -8.03
N TRP A 83 16.97 9.25 -7.91
CA TRP A 83 18.29 9.67 -8.40
C TRP A 83 18.66 9.01 -9.75
N PRO A 84 19.39 9.70 -10.64
CA PRO A 84 19.93 9.08 -11.86
C PRO A 84 20.90 7.95 -11.51
N GLY A 85 21.03 6.95 -12.39
CA GLY A 85 21.94 5.82 -12.17
C GLY A 85 21.48 4.80 -11.11
N VAL A 86 20.16 4.66 -10.88
CA VAL A 86 19.61 3.71 -9.90
C VAL A 86 20.10 2.28 -10.14
N SER A 87 20.86 1.76 -9.17
CA SER A 87 21.38 0.39 -9.17
C SER A 87 20.28 -0.67 -9.11
N THR A 88 20.56 -1.88 -9.60
CA THR A 88 19.65 -3.03 -9.52
C THR A 88 19.22 -3.32 -8.08
N ARG A 89 20.13 -3.17 -7.10
CA ARG A 89 19.81 -3.31 -5.67
C ARG A 89 18.70 -2.36 -5.22
N ARG A 90 18.78 -1.07 -5.58
CA ARG A 90 17.74 -0.09 -5.23
C ARG A 90 16.40 -0.40 -5.91
N ARG A 91 16.41 -0.91 -7.14
CA ARG A 91 15.20 -1.37 -7.84
C ARG A 91 14.56 -2.58 -7.16
N ILE A 92 15.37 -3.53 -6.69
CA ILE A 92 14.91 -4.68 -5.89
C ILE A 92 14.31 -4.21 -4.57
N MET A 93 14.99 -3.31 -3.86
CA MET A 93 14.48 -2.72 -2.62
C MET A 93 13.17 -1.97 -2.85
N HIS A 94 13.07 -1.19 -3.93
CA HIS A 94 11.83 -0.52 -4.31
C HIS A 94 10.69 -1.54 -4.48
N GLY A 95 10.95 -2.66 -5.16
CA GLY A 95 9.96 -3.74 -5.30
C GLY A 95 9.48 -4.31 -3.96
N HIS A 96 10.39 -4.55 -3.02
CA HIS A 96 10.04 -5.03 -1.67
C HIS A 96 9.20 -4.01 -0.91
N VAL A 97 9.63 -2.74 -0.88
CA VAL A 97 8.89 -1.69 -0.17
C VAL A 97 7.50 -1.52 -0.81
N MET A 98 7.40 -1.54 -2.13
CA MET A 98 6.11 -1.48 -2.83
C MET A 98 5.21 -2.67 -2.50
N LEU A 99 5.75 -3.88 -2.32
CA LEU A 99 4.96 -5.05 -1.90
C LEU A 99 4.39 -4.84 -0.48
N TRP A 100 5.19 -4.35 0.46
CA TRP A 100 4.72 -4.04 1.80
C TRP A 100 3.69 -2.89 1.81
N THR A 101 3.92 -1.84 1.04
CA THR A 101 2.96 -0.74 0.86
C THR A 101 1.64 -1.26 0.30
N PHE A 102 1.67 -2.14 -0.70
CA PHE A 102 0.47 -2.77 -1.25
C PHE A 102 -0.24 -3.68 -0.24
N GLY A 103 0.52 -4.43 0.56
CA GLY A 103 -0.01 -5.18 1.69
C GLY A 103 -0.76 -4.28 2.69
N GLY A 104 -0.22 -3.10 2.97
CA GLY A 104 -0.88 -2.08 3.80
C GLY A 104 -2.23 -1.62 3.24
N VAL A 105 -2.36 -1.47 1.91
CA VAL A 105 -3.65 -1.15 1.25
C VAL A 105 -4.69 -2.22 1.51
N VAL A 106 -4.31 -3.48 1.30
CA VAL A 106 -5.21 -4.62 1.50
C VAL A 106 -5.62 -4.70 2.97
N ALA A 107 -4.66 -4.57 3.89
CA ALA A 107 -4.93 -4.61 5.33
C ALA A 107 -5.84 -3.46 5.77
N ALA A 108 -5.62 -2.24 5.28
CA ALA A 108 -6.42 -1.07 5.61
C ALA A 108 -7.86 -1.18 5.06
N GLY A 109 -8.02 -1.63 3.81
CA GLY A 109 -9.34 -1.84 3.21
C GLY A 109 -10.14 -2.92 3.94
N LEU A 110 -9.51 -4.07 4.23
CA LEU A 110 -10.16 -5.15 4.99
C LEU A 110 -10.45 -4.75 6.43
N GLY A 111 -9.54 -4.02 7.09
CA GLY A 111 -9.73 -3.51 8.44
C GLY A 111 -10.92 -2.54 8.52
N GLN A 112 -10.98 -1.56 7.62
CA GLN A 112 -12.11 -0.63 7.53
C GLN A 112 -13.43 -1.36 7.25
N GLY A 113 -13.43 -2.34 6.34
CA GLY A 113 -14.61 -3.15 6.03
C GLY A 113 -15.07 -4.00 7.20
N ALA A 114 -14.15 -4.62 7.94
CA ALA A 114 -14.47 -5.38 9.14
C ALA A 114 -15.09 -4.50 10.22
N THR A 115 -14.47 -3.35 10.54
CA THR A 115 -15.02 -2.38 11.49
C THR A 115 -16.40 -1.89 11.07
N ALA A 116 -16.61 -1.62 9.78
CA ALA A 116 -17.90 -1.19 9.24
C ALA A 116 -19.02 -2.23 9.44
N LEU A 117 -18.65 -3.51 9.43
CA LEU A 117 -19.57 -4.64 9.62
C LEU A 117 -19.69 -5.07 11.10
N GLY A 118 -19.01 -4.39 12.02
CA GLY A 118 -19.01 -4.73 13.45
C GLY A 118 -18.11 -5.91 13.82
N TYR A 119 -17.20 -6.33 12.94
CA TYR A 119 -16.22 -7.39 13.21
C TYR A 119 -14.89 -6.81 13.69
N ALA A 120 -14.14 -7.61 14.46
CA ALA A 120 -12.77 -7.27 14.82
C ALA A 120 -11.87 -7.21 13.57
N PRO A 121 -11.14 -6.11 13.32
CA PRO A 121 -10.34 -5.95 12.09
C PRO A 121 -9.01 -6.73 12.11
N TRP A 122 -8.52 -7.08 13.29
CA TRP A 122 -7.18 -7.65 13.51
C TRP A 122 -6.90 -8.96 12.78
N PRO A 123 -7.81 -9.96 12.72
CA PRO A 123 -7.53 -11.21 12.01
C PRO A 123 -7.25 -10.98 10.53
N ALA A 124 -8.03 -10.12 9.87
CA ALA A 124 -7.86 -9.82 8.45
C ALA A 124 -6.54 -9.08 8.16
N ILE A 125 -6.18 -8.13 9.03
CA ILE A 125 -4.92 -7.39 8.96
C ILE A 125 -3.72 -8.33 9.15
N ALA A 126 -3.76 -9.17 10.19
CA ALA A 126 -2.69 -10.11 10.51
C ALA A 126 -2.48 -11.13 9.38
N LEU A 127 -3.57 -11.69 8.86
CA LEU A 127 -3.51 -12.63 7.73
C LEU A 127 -2.94 -11.97 6.48
N THR A 128 -3.29 -10.72 6.21
CA THR A 128 -2.74 -9.96 5.09
C THR A 128 -1.23 -9.81 5.22
N PHE A 129 -0.72 -9.36 6.37
CA PHE A 129 0.72 -9.20 6.58
C PHE A 129 1.46 -10.52 6.56
N LEU A 130 0.86 -11.60 7.07
CA LEU A 130 1.42 -12.94 6.95
C LEU A 130 1.55 -13.36 5.48
N ALA A 131 0.49 -13.22 4.69
CA ALA A 131 0.50 -13.55 3.27
C ALA A 131 1.53 -12.72 2.50
N VAL A 132 1.60 -11.41 2.77
CA VAL A 132 2.58 -10.50 2.17
C VAL A 132 4.01 -10.89 2.57
N GLY A 133 4.24 -11.26 3.83
CA GLY A 133 5.54 -11.75 4.31
C GLY A 133 5.96 -13.03 3.61
N LEU A 134 5.05 -13.99 3.44
CA LEU A 134 5.31 -15.22 2.68
C LEU A 134 5.67 -14.92 1.22
N VAL A 135 4.94 -14.02 0.56
CA VAL A 135 5.25 -13.57 -0.81
C VAL A 135 6.61 -12.87 -0.84
N ALA A 136 6.90 -11.98 0.11
CA ALA A 136 8.15 -11.22 0.15
C ALA A 136 9.38 -12.12 0.27
N VAL A 137 9.28 -13.21 1.05
CA VAL A 137 10.38 -14.18 1.21
C VAL A 137 10.55 -15.09 -0.01
N ARG A 138 9.44 -15.43 -0.70
CA ARG A 138 9.45 -16.38 -1.82
C ARG A 138 9.67 -15.72 -3.19
N PHE A 139 9.32 -14.45 -3.33
CA PHE A 139 9.32 -13.77 -4.62
C PHE A 139 10.72 -13.25 -4.99
N ASP A 140 11.25 -13.71 -6.11
CA ASP A 140 12.54 -13.24 -6.64
C ASP A 140 12.36 -11.91 -7.40
N PHE A 141 12.45 -10.82 -6.65
CA PHE A 141 12.44 -9.46 -7.20
C PHE A 141 13.60 -9.20 -8.16
N GLY A 142 14.72 -9.91 -8.04
CA GLY A 142 15.87 -9.78 -8.94
C GLY A 142 15.54 -10.26 -10.35
N LYS A 143 14.82 -11.38 -10.48
CA LYS A 143 14.29 -11.84 -11.78
C LYS A 143 13.28 -10.84 -12.36
N ALA A 144 12.35 -10.35 -11.53
CA ALA A 144 11.33 -9.41 -11.96
C ALA A 144 11.90 -8.07 -12.46
N VAL A 145 13.00 -7.59 -11.86
CA VAL A 145 13.69 -6.35 -12.28
C VAL A 145 14.53 -6.57 -13.54
N ARG A 146 15.13 -7.76 -13.72
CA ARG A 146 16.01 -8.07 -14.87
C ARG A 146 15.26 -8.47 -16.13
N GLY A 147 14.07 -9.05 -16.00
CA GLY A 147 13.23 -9.45 -17.14
C GLY A 147 12.35 -8.33 -17.73
N GLY A 148 12.37 -7.13 -17.13
CA GLY A 148 11.63 -5.95 -17.59
C GLY A 148 12.55 -4.93 -18.25
#